data_AF-A0A1A8JG11-F1
#
_entry.id   AF-A0A1A8JG11-F1
#
_cell.length_a   1.000
_cell.length_b   1.000
_cell.length_c   1.000
_cell.angle_alpha   90.00
_cell.angle_beta   90.00
_cell.angle_gamma   90.00
#
_symmetry.space_group_name_H-M   'P 1'
#
loop_
_entity.id
_entity.type
_entity.pdbx_description
1 polymer ?
#
loop_
_entity_poly.entity_id
_entity_poly.type
_entity_poly.pdbx_seq_one_letter_code
_entity_poly.pdbx_strand_id
1 'polypeptide(L)'
;RSDIPQYCVYEEGQLVKTVSSLQSYSGQSTTGSALQAVKSGSLSDMVSFYLGCSFGFEGKLKEAGIPVRNVDQGRNVSMYRTSVPCVPNGVFCCPLVVTMRPVPAGFLDAAVEVTHQNPLAHGAPVHIGDPALLGIPDLSKPDYGEPVEFQPGDVPVFWACGVTAIEAIIHSRPSLAFSHSPGCMFLCDIPDSSIRTLPSESPSTESNPGQTPICLSFSHNPLFYSLVSKSAAASIRLLEEIIIDDPGQRGIRALFVEDELLRSCLALSHSSSVAITTGFPTHYMHSPPDETDGPPGAIAMATMLLSLGKQVTLLTDSRALEMNEAMVTEAVRKGVLKAAIPVVAFEDRGPESALHFLCHHGDPSRPRYDHLVAIERSGRAEDGNYYNMRAINIKHLVDPIDDLFIAAKKIPGITTTGIGDGGNELGMGKVKEKVKTLMPKGDLIACNVPADFAITAGVSNWGGYAVACGLYLLNTCASHQRYLRRGLGLDPAASRAQLQDWSTNLPSVQKEESFLATLVRLGIRSGKTGNLGMEVDGLTFHPTHSEMINRLLDATLEPRT
;
A
#
# COMPACT_ATOMS: atom_id res chain seq x y z
N ARG A 1 23.62 33.36 -15.21
CA ARG A 1 24.45 32.96 -16.39
C ARG A 1 25.92 32.77 -16.02
N SER A 2 26.38 33.46 -14.98
CA SER A 2 27.70 33.33 -14.35
C SER A 2 27.61 32.84 -12.90
N ASP A 3 26.41 32.83 -12.33
CA ASP A 3 26.17 32.81 -10.88
C ASP A 3 25.93 31.38 -10.36
N ILE A 4 26.32 30.39 -11.17
CA ILE A 4 26.41 28.99 -10.80
C ILE A 4 27.87 28.58 -10.99
N PRO A 5 28.49 27.85 -10.04
CA PRO A 5 29.91 27.50 -10.12
C PRO A 5 30.30 26.74 -11.39
N GLN A 6 29.41 25.88 -11.88
CA GLN A 6 29.62 25.08 -13.08
C GLN A 6 28.29 24.72 -13.75
N TYR A 7 28.27 24.86 -15.08
CA TYR A 7 27.16 24.49 -15.95
C TYR A 7 27.54 23.27 -16.81
N CYS A 8 26.55 22.43 -17.09
CA CYS A 8 26.62 21.36 -18.08
C CYS A 8 25.96 21.82 -19.38
N VAL A 9 26.63 21.59 -20.50
CA VAL A 9 26.12 21.86 -21.85
C VAL A 9 25.70 20.56 -22.51
N TYR A 10 24.47 20.49 -23.01
CA TYR A 10 23.93 19.32 -23.69
C TYR A 10 23.59 19.66 -25.14
N GLU A 11 24.01 18.81 -26.07
CA GLU A 11 23.63 18.87 -27.49
C GLU A 11 22.99 17.52 -27.87
N GLU A 12 21.80 17.55 -28.47
CA GLU A 12 21.04 16.35 -28.84
C GLU A 12 20.84 15.36 -27.67
N GLY A 13 20.66 15.91 -26.46
CA GLY A 13 20.51 15.15 -25.21
C GLY A 13 21.81 14.56 -24.64
N GLN A 14 22.98 14.85 -25.21
CA GLN A 14 24.27 14.35 -24.71
C GLN A 14 25.08 15.45 -24.03
N LEU A 15 25.65 15.16 -22.87
CA LEU A 15 26.58 16.05 -22.20
C LEU A 15 27.86 16.20 -23.03
N VAL A 16 28.09 17.39 -23.59
CA VAL A 16 29.26 17.64 -24.45
C VAL A 16 30.43 18.28 -23.70
N LYS A 17 30.15 19.12 -22.70
CA LYS A 17 31.18 19.79 -21.88
C LYS A 17 30.57 20.45 -20.65
N THR A 18 31.44 20.79 -19.71
CA THR A 18 31.14 21.67 -18.58
C THR A 18 31.81 23.03 -18.75
N VAL A 19 31.14 24.11 -18.37
CA VAL A 19 31.65 25.48 -18.46
C VAL A 19 31.39 26.25 -17.16
N SER A 20 32.26 27.20 -16.81
CA SER A 20 32.07 28.06 -15.63
C SER A 20 31.13 29.25 -15.89
N SER A 21 30.76 29.50 -17.14
CA SER A 21 29.89 30.61 -17.53
C SER A 21 29.19 30.30 -18.85
N LEU A 22 27.93 30.73 -18.96
CA LEU A 22 27.14 30.67 -20.19
C LEU A 22 27.27 31.95 -21.05
N GLN A 23 28.15 32.89 -20.68
CA GLN A 23 28.30 34.15 -21.42
C GLN A 23 28.68 33.96 -22.90
N SER A 24 29.49 32.94 -23.22
CA SER A 24 29.86 32.61 -24.60
C SER A 24 28.68 32.21 -25.49
N TYR A 25 27.53 31.87 -24.90
CA TYR A 25 26.28 31.53 -25.59
C TYR A 25 25.32 32.73 -25.71
N SER A 26 25.71 33.89 -25.17
CA SER A 26 24.88 35.12 -25.17
C SER A 26 25.04 35.97 -26.43
N GLY A 27 25.94 35.60 -27.36
CA GLY A 27 26.36 36.46 -28.46
C GLY A 27 25.62 36.21 -29.78
N GLN A 28 25.12 37.29 -30.39
CA GLN A 28 24.91 37.34 -31.85
C GLN A 28 26.28 37.32 -32.53
N SER A 29 26.54 36.33 -33.38
CA SER A 29 27.73 36.31 -34.24
C SER A 29 27.65 37.46 -35.25
N THR A 30 28.38 38.55 -35.02
CA THR A 30 28.49 39.66 -35.99
C THR A 30 29.62 39.48 -37.01
N THR A 31 30.45 38.43 -36.96
CA THR A 31 31.61 38.28 -37.87
C THR A 31 32.01 36.82 -38.19
N GLY A 32 31.05 35.92 -38.40
CA GLY A 32 31.34 34.52 -38.78
C GLY A 32 30.35 34.01 -39.82
N SER A 33 30.83 33.24 -40.80
CA SER A 33 30.01 32.71 -41.90
C SER A 33 28.76 31.98 -41.38
N ALA A 34 27.65 32.10 -42.13
CA ALA A 34 26.32 31.62 -41.76
C ALA A 34 26.22 30.12 -41.40
N LEU A 35 27.29 29.34 -41.59
CA LEU A 35 27.39 27.93 -41.22
C LEU A 35 27.82 27.67 -39.77
N GLN A 36 28.39 28.65 -39.05
CA GLN A 36 28.78 28.50 -37.64
C GLN A 36 27.70 29.01 -36.65
N ALA A 37 26.84 29.92 -37.08
CA ALA A 37 25.82 30.55 -36.22
C ALA A 37 24.63 29.62 -35.88
N VAL A 38 24.44 28.52 -36.59
CA VAL A 38 23.29 27.61 -36.42
C VAL A 38 23.50 26.61 -35.26
N LYS A 39 24.74 26.39 -34.80
CA LYS A 39 25.03 25.45 -33.69
C LYS A 39 25.02 26.09 -32.30
N SER A 40 25.18 27.40 -32.20
CA SER A 40 25.08 28.13 -30.92
C SER A 40 23.69 28.77 -30.83
N GLY A 41 22.70 28.04 -30.31
CA GLY A 41 21.38 28.62 -30.06
C GLY A 41 21.51 29.91 -29.25
N SER A 42 20.84 30.98 -29.69
CA SER A 42 20.83 32.25 -28.97
C SER A 42 20.11 32.05 -27.64
N LEU A 43 20.76 32.44 -26.52
CA LEU A 43 20.13 32.45 -25.20
C LEU A 43 18.89 33.36 -25.11
N SER A 44 18.59 34.18 -26.13
CA SER A 44 17.39 35.04 -26.19
C SER A 44 16.08 34.25 -26.15
N ASP A 45 16.07 33.05 -26.72
CA ASP A 45 14.85 32.26 -26.91
C ASP A 45 14.75 31.12 -25.88
N MET A 46 15.65 31.10 -24.90
CA MET A 46 15.70 30.08 -23.86
C MET A 46 14.89 30.46 -22.63
N VAL A 47 14.20 29.46 -22.08
CA VAL A 47 13.49 29.57 -20.80
C VAL A 47 14.37 28.95 -19.70
N SER A 48 14.54 29.68 -18.60
CA SER A 48 15.27 29.19 -17.43
C SER A 48 14.29 28.69 -16.37
N PHE A 49 14.49 27.46 -15.91
CA PHE A 49 13.71 26.85 -14.85
C PHE A 49 14.57 26.70 -13.59
N TYR A 50 14.14 27.32 -12.50
CA TYR A 50 14.74 27.10 -11.19
C TYR A 50 13.95 26.00 -10.47
N LEU A 51 14.61 24.89 -10.18
CA LEU A 51 14.01 23.75 -9.49
C LEU A 51 14.54 23.73 -8.06
N GLY A 52 13.64 23.56 -7.08
CA GLY A 52 14.00 23.52 -5.66
C GLY A 52 14.95 22.36 -5.33
N CYS A 53 15.87 22.58 -4.37
CA CYS A 53 16.85 21.57 -3.96
C CYS A 53 17.21 21.62 -2.46
N SER A 54 17.92 20.58 -2.03
CA SER A 54 18.19 20.01 -0.69
C SER A 54 18.76 20.87 0.45
N PHE A 55 19.15 22.13 0.28
CA PHE A 55 19.90 22.78 1.37
C PHE A 55 19.06 23.11 2.62
N GLY A 56 17.83 23.59 2.47
CA GLY A 56 16.90 23.74 3.60
C GLY A 56 16.45 22.39 4.19
N PHE A 57 16.48 21.34 3.37
CA PHE A 57 16.06 19.99 3.75
C PHE A 57 17.03 19.32 4.75
N GLU A 58 18.34 19.43 4.54
CA GLU A 58 19.33 18.83 5.45
C GLU A 58 19.42 19.57 6.78
N GLY A 59 19.19 20.89 6.78
CA GLY A 59 19.07 21.70 7.99
C GLY A 59 17.95 21.20 8.90
N LYS A 60 16.76 20.97 8.34
CA LYS A 60 15.60 20.45 9.10
C LYS A 60 15.83 19.06 9.70
N LEU A 61 16.50 18.17 8.96
CA LEU A 61 16.86 16.85 9.50
C LEU A 61 17.81 17.00 10.70
N LYS A 62 18.84 17.85 10.59
CA LYS A 62 19.78 18.10 11.68
C LYS A 62 19.12 18.76 12.89
N GLU A 63 18.25 19.74 12.68
CA GLU A 63 17.47 20.38 13.75
C GLU A 63 16.59 19.40 14.51
N ALA A 64 16.07 18.38 13.82
CA ALA A 64 15.32 17.27 14.42
C ALA A 64 16.21 16.19 15.06
N GLY A 65 17.54 16.38 15.10
CA GLY A 65 18.49 15.42 15.66
C GLY A 65 18.76 14.20 14.76
N ILE A 66 18.33 14.24 13.49
CA ILE A 66 18.47 13.14 12.55
C ILE A 66 19.87 13.22 11.91
N PRO A 67 20.69 12.15 11.99
CA PRO A 67 22.00 12.14 11.35
C PRO A 67 21.88 12.30 9.83
N VAL A 68 22.70 13.18 9.25
CA VAL A 68 22.76 13.36 7.79
C VAL A 68 24.09 12.79 7.31
N ARG A 69 24.12 11.47 7.13
CA ARG A 69 25.34 10.67 6.93
C ARG A 69 26.25 11.20 5.82
N ASN A 70 25.69 11.66 4.70
CA ASN A 70 26.48 12.24 3.61
C ASN A 70 27.23 13.50 4.06
N VAL A 71 26.59 14.38 4.84
CA VAL A 71 27.22 15.59 5.37
C VAL A 71 28.28 15.25 6.42
N ASP A 72 27.98 14.31 7.32
CA ASP A 72 28.92 13.86 8.34
C ASP A 72 30.19 13.25 7.72
N GLN A 73 30.05 12.61 6.56
CA GLN A 73 31.15 12.01 5.79
C GLN A 73 31.81 12.97 4.79
N GLY A 74 31.33 14.22 4.67
CA GLY A 74 31.85 15.18 3.69
C GLY A 74 31.64 14.78 2.23
N ARG A 75 30.60 13.99 1.94
CA ARG A 75 30.27 13.44 0.62
C ARG A 75 29.04 14.11 0.01
N ASN A 76 29.00 14.20 -1.30
CA ASN A 76 27.78 14.53 -2.02
C ASN A 76 26.72 13.44 -1.82
N VAL A 77 25.45 13.84 -1.68
CA VAL A 77 24.35 12.89 -1.47
C VAL A 77 24.25 11.88 -2.62
N SER A 78 24.02 10.62 -2.29
CA SER A 78 23.80 9.55 -3.27
C SER A 78 22.48 9.77 -4.01
N MET A 79 22.52 9.72 -5.34
CA MET A 79 21.33 9.86 -6.19
C MET A 79 21.24 8.69 -7.16
N TYR A 80 20.02 8.21 -7.37
CA TYR A 80 19.77 7.02 -8.18
C TYR A 80 18.65 7.28 -9.18
N ARG A 81 18.86 6.84 -10.42
CA ARG A 81 17.83 6.69 -11.42
C ARG A 81 16.97 5.49 -11.06
N THR A 82 15.67 5.72 -10.93
CA THR A 82 14.71 4.65 -10.59
C THR A 82 14.13 4.01 -11.84
N SER A 83 13.45 2.88 -11.67
CA SER A 83 12.57 2.31 -12.70
C SER A 83 11.18 2.98 -12.76
N VAL A 84 10.93 3.99 -11.90
CA VAL A 84 9.64 4.69 -11.82
C VAL A 84 9.59 5.78 -12.89
N PRO A 85 8.69 5.72 -13.88
CA PRO A 85 8.57 6.75 -14.90
C PRO A 85 7.91 8.01 -14.33
N CYS A 86 8.40 9.19 -14.70
CA CYS A 86 7.68 10.44 -14.50
C CYS A 86 6.38 10.47 -15.32
N VAL A 87 5.42 11.29 -14.89
CA VAL A 87 4.22 11.56 -15.69
C VAL A 87 4.63 12.23 -17.01
N PRO A 88 4.33 11.64 -18.17
CA PRO A 88 4.79 12.17 -19.46
C PRO A 88 4.08 13.48 -19.80
N ASN A 89 4.80 14.41 -20.43
CA ASN A 89 4.23 15.68 -20.92
C ASN A 89 4.92 16.11 -22.22
N GLY A 90 4.19 16.05 -23.34
CA GLY A 90 4.74 16.32 -24.67
C GLY A 90 5.94 15.41 -24.99
N VAL A 91 7.09 16.01 -25.27
CA VAL A 91 8.34 15.28 -25.56
C VAL A 91 9.06 14.78 -24.30
N PHE A 92 8.63 15.18 -23.12
CA PHE A 92 9.27 14.81 -21.87
C PHE A 92 8.70 13.48 -21.35
N CYS A 93 9.55 12.45 -21.37
CA CYS A 93 9.31 11.15 -20.76
C CYS A 93 10.65 10.65 -20.23
N CYS A 94 10.78 10.50 -18.91
CA CYS A 94 12.05 10.14 -18.27
C CYS A 94 11.81 9.43 -16.93
N PRO A 95 12.79 8.68 -16.42
CA PRO A 95 12.73 8.10 -15.08
C PRO A 95 12.84 9.16 -13.99
N LEU A 96 12.17 8.93 -12.86
CA LEU A 96 12.36 9.70 -11.63
C LEU A 96 13.77 9.44 -11.08
N VAL A 97 14.45 10.50 -10.66
CA VAL A 97 15.70 10.42 -9.88
C VAL A 97 15.38 10.70 -8.41
N VAL A 98 15.97 9.91 -7.52
CA VAL A 98 15.81 10.08 -6.06
C VAL A 98 17.15 10.33 -5.38
N THR A 99 17.15 11.12 -4.31
CA THR A 99 18.25 11.13 -3.33
C THR A 99 17.98 10.09 -2.26
N MET A 100 19.00 9.38 -1.79
CA MET A 100 18.90 8.44 -0.68
C MET A 100 19.68 8.93 0.53
N ARG A 101 19.12 8.79 1.73
CA ARG A 101 19.84 8.96 3.00
C ARG A 101 19.58 7.77 3.92
N PRO A 102 20.62 7.22 4.57
CA PRO A 102 20.43 6.29 5.67
C PRO A 102 19.86 7.03 6.88
N VAL A 103 18.72 6.58 7.40
CA VAL A 103 18.05 7.16 8.58
C VAL A 103 17.87 6.06 9.63
N PRO A 104 18.31 6.24 10.88
CA PRO A 104 18.08 5.23 11.92
C PRO A 104 16.59 4.97 12.10
N ALA A 105 16.18 3.71 12.24
CA ALA A 105 14.76 3.32 12.26
C ALA A 105 13.90 4.13 13.26
N GLY A 106 14.44 4.46 14.44
CA GLY A 106 13.75 5.26 15.46
C GLY A 106 13.50 6.74 15.09
N PHE A 107 14.09 7.24 13.99
CA PHE A 107 13.92 8.61 13.50
C PHE A 107 13.05 8.70 12.24
N LEU A 108 12.48 7.59 11.74
CA LEU A 108 11.71 7.60 10.49
C LEU A 108 10.48 8.51 10.55
N ASP A 109 9.71 8.47 11.64
CA ASP A 109 8.56 9.36 11.83
C ASP A 109 8.97 10.83 11.85
N ALA A 110 10.02 11.16 12.59
CA ALA A 110 10.56 12.52 12.65
C ALA A 110 11.04 12.99 11.27
N ALA A 111 11.73 12.13 10.51
CA ALA A 111 12.19 12.43 9.16
C ALA A 111 11.02 12.74 8.22
N VAL A 112 9.94 11.96 8.30
CA VAL A 112 8.72 12.18 7.53
C VAL A 112 8.04 13.49 7.94
N GLU A 113 7.88 13.74 9.24
CA GLU A 113 7.18 14.91 9.78
C GLU A 113 7.85 16.22 9.38
N VAL A 114 9.19 16.32 9.48
CA VAL A 114 9.91 17.56 9.17
C VAL A 114 10.06 17.80 7.67
N THR A 115 10.09 16.74 6.85
CA THR A 115 10.30 16.85 5.40
C THR A 115 8.99 17.04 4.62
N HIS A 116 7.86 16.52 5.12
CA HIS A 116 6.55 16.68 4.49
C HIS A 116 6.13 18.14 4.29
N GLN A 117 6.57 19.04 5.17
CA GLN A 117 6.20 20.46 5.18
C GLN A 117 6.71 21.26 3.97
N ASN A 118 7.54 20.67 3.10
CA ASN A 118 8.11 21.33 1.92
C ASN A 118 7.67 20.65 0.59
N PRO A 119 6.38 20.66 0.22
CA PRO A 119 5.86 19.89 -0.92
C PRO A 119 6.41 20.34 -2.29
N LEU A 120 6.88 21.58 -2.41
CA LEU A 120 7.46 22.14 -3.65
C LEU A 120 8.97 21.87 -3.80
N ALA A 121 9.60 21.20 -2.84
CA ALA A 121 11.00 20.75 -2.90
C ALA A 121 11.05 19.21 -2.84
N HIS A 122 11.85 18.63 -1.93
CA HIS A 122 11.88 17.18 -1.73
C HIS A 122 10.56 16.61 -1.19
N GLY A 123 9.83 17.37 -0.36
CA GLY A 123 8.61 16.93 0.30
C GLY A 123 8.82 15.72 1.21
N ALA A 124 7.71 15.01 1.51
CA ALA A 124 7.76 13.74 2.21
C ALA A 124 8.56 12.70 1.39
N PRO A 125 9.15 11.67 2.05
CA PRO A 125 9.80 10.58 1.33
C PRO A 125 8.89 9.95 0.29
N VAL A 126 9.47 9.53 -0.84
CA VAL A 126 8.77 8.82 -1.92
C VAL A 126 8.89 7.31 -1.79
N HIS A 127 9.84 6.84 -0.98
CA HIS A 127 10.03 5.44 -0.62
C HIS A 127 10.85 5.32 0.67
N ILE A 128 10.55 4.32 1.50
CA ILE A 128 11.27 3.97 2.71
C ILE A 128 11.38 2.44 2.75
N GLY A 129 12.60 1.91 2.78
CA GLY A 129 12.85 0.47 2.74
C GLY A 129 13.60 0.01 1.49
N ASP A 130 13.34 -1.21 1.05
CA ASP A 130 14.16 -1.93 0.08
C ASP A 130 14.34 -1.19 -1.27
N PRO A 131 15.58 -0.84 -1.67
CA PRO A 131 15.86 -0.11 -2.90
C PRO A 131 15.42 -0.84 -4.18
N ALA A 132 15.31 -2.18 -4.15
CA ALA A 132 14.88 -2.96 -5.31
C ALA A 132 13.44 -2.62 -5.74
N LEU A 133 12.59 -2.15 -4.81
CA LEU A 133 11.24 -1.68 -5.11
C LEU A 133 11.21 -0.39 -5.94
N LEU A 134 12.34 0.32 -6.04
CA LEU A 134 12.56 1.44 -6.95
C LEU A 134 13.40 1.07 -8.18
N GLY A 135 13.74 -0.22 -8.35
CA GLY A 135 14.63 -0.69 -9.41
C GLY A 135 16.10 -0.38 -9.18
N ILE A 136 16.52 -0.16 -7.91
CA ILE A 136 17.90 0.16 -7.54
C ILE A 136 18.54 -1.12 -6.96
N PRO A 137 19.41 -1.84 -7.70
CA PRO A 137 19.93 -3.13 -7.27
C PRO A 137 21.14 -3.02 -6.32
N ASP A 138 21.85 -1.89 -6.31
CA ASP A 138 23.11 -1.73 -5.59
C ASP A 138 23.31 -0.28 -5.11
N LEU A 139 23.14 -0.05 -3.81
CA LEU A 139 23.33 1.28 -3.21
C LEU A 139 24.79 1.75 -3.22
N SER A 140 25.77 0.87 -3.45
CA SER A 140 27.19 1.29 -3.54
C SER A 140 27.55 2.01 -4.85
N LYS A 141 26.63 2.01 -5.84
CA LYS A 141 26.84 2.58 -7.17
C LYS A 141 25.76 3.62 -7.51
N PRO A 142 25.81 4.82 -6.91
CA PRO A 142 24.89 5.88 -7.30
C PRO A 142 25.14 6.34 -8.74
N ASP A 143 24.08 6.71 -9.46
CA ASP A 143 24.17 7.30 -10.81
C ASP A 143 24.75 8.73 -10.76
N TYR A 144 24.48 9.45 -9.67
CA TYR A 144 25.05 10.77 -9.39
C TYR A 144 25.44 10.92 -7.92
N GLY A 145 26.44 11.76 -7.65
CA GLY A 145 26.96 11.98 -6.29
C GLY A 145 27.90 10.86 -5.85
N GLU A 146 27.96 10.60 -4.55
CA GLU A 146 28.92 9.67 -3.95
C GLU A 146 28.20 8.65 -3.06
N PRO A 147 28.70 7.40 -2.95
CA PRO A 147 28.11 6.39 -2.07
C PRO A 147 28.31 6.79 -0.60
N VAL A 148 27.33 6.46 0.24
CA VAL A 148 27.32 6.81 1.68
C VAL A 148 27.33 5.53 2.52
N GLU A 149 28.15 5.52 3.58
CA GLU A 149 28.23 4.38 4.50
C GLU A 149 27.07 4.39 5.51
N PHE A 150 26.46 3.22 5.71
CA PHE A 150 25.37 2.98 6.66
C PHE A 150 25.93 2.65 8.05
N GLN A 151 25.15 2.96 9.09
CA GLN A 151 25.34 2.43 10.44
C GLN A 151 24.35 1.29 10.71
N PRO A 152 24.66 0.36 11.64
CA PRO A 152 23.71 -0.65 12.08
C PRO A 152 22.38 -0.03 12.52
N GLY A 153 21.26 -0.52 11.96
CA GLY A 153 19.91 0.00 12.24
C GLY A 153 19.46 1.18 11.37
N ASP A 154 20.32 1.67 10.46
CA ASP A 154 19.90 2.63 9.44
C ASP A 154 18.99 1.94 8.40
N VAL A 155 17.92 2.64 8.01
CA VAL A 155 16.98 2.29 6.94
C VAL A 155 17.21 3.26 5.78
N PRO A 156 17.31 2.78 4.53
CA PRO A 156 17.41 3.68 3.38
C PRO A 156 16.07 4.41 3.14
N VAL A 157 16.15 5.74 3.06
CA VAL A 157 15.00 6.62 2.79
C VAL A 157 15.26 7.43 1.53
N PHE A 158 14.26 7.51 0.66
CA PHE A 158 14.37 8.13 -0.66
C PHE A 158 13.43 9.31 -0.81
N TRP A 159 13.94 10.40 -1.39
CA TRP A 159 13.17 11.61 -1.74
C TRP A 159 13.36 11.93 -3.21
N ALA A 160 12.32 12.48 -3.85
CA ALA A 160 12.40 12.95 -5.24
C ALA A 160 13.50 14.01 -5.39
N CYS A 161 14.27 13.94 -6.47
CA CYS A 161 15.42 14.81 -6.71
C CYS A 161 15.23 15.70 -7.95
N GLY A 162 15.66 16.97 -7.87
CA GLY A 162 15.68 17.91 -8.99
C GLY A 162 16.58 17.48 -10.16
N VAL A 163 17.51 16.54 -9.93
CA VAL A 163 18.32 15.90 -10.99
C VAL A 163 17.46 15.13 -12.00
N THR A 164 16.19 14.84 -11.67
CA THR A 164 15.20 14.33 -12.64
C THR A 164 15.11 15.23 -13.90
N ALA A 165 15.35 16.54 -13.78
CA ALA A 165 15.39 17.41 -14.96
C ALA A 165 16.57 17.14 -15.91
N ILE A 166 17.69 16.60 -15.41
CA ILE A 166 18.80 16.15 -16.26
C ILE A 166 18.36 14.94 -17.09
N GLU A 167 17.66 13.99 -16.47
CA GLU A 167 17.07 12.85 -17.19
C GLU A 167 16.05 13.32 -18.23
N ALA A 168 15.24 14.34 -17.93
CA ALA A 168 14.32 14.93 -18.88
C ALA A 168 15.05 15.53 -20.11
N ILE A 169 16.18 16.22 -19.92
CA ILE A 169 17.02 16.73 -21.00
C ILE A 169 17.58 15.57 -21.85
N ILE A 170 18.14 14.54 -21.21
CA ILE A 170 18.74 13.40 -21.91
C ILE A 170 17.71 12.69 -22.80
N HIS A 171 16.50 12.46 -22.27
CA HIS A 171 15.46 11.70 -22.97
C HIS A 171 14.70 12.52 -24.01
N SER A 172 14.47 13.82 -23.76
CA SER A 172 13.81 14.70 -24.76
C SER A 172 14.73 15.12 -25.91
N ARG A 173 16.05 14.92 -25.76
CA ARG A 173 17.07 15.19 -26.78
C ARG A 173 16.92 16.56 -27.45
N PRO A 174 16.87 17.66 -26.68
CA PRO A 174 16.82 18.99 -27.27
C PRO A 174 18.12 19.25 -28.05
N SER A 175 18.04 20.06 -29.11
CA SER A 175 19.21 20.44 -29.90
C SER A 175 20.28 21.15 -29.07
N LEU A 176 19.85 21.94 -28.07
CA LEU A 176 20.72 22.57 -27.09
C LEU A 176 19.98 22.73 -25.76
N ALA A 177 20.62 22.35 -24.66
CA ALA A 177 20.13 22.60 -23.30
C ALA A 177 21.28 22.84 -22.32
N PHE A 178 20.95 23.47 -21.19
CA PHE A 178 21.88 23.74 -20.11
C PHE A 178 21.32 23.26 -18.78
N SER A 179 22.18 22.68 -17.94
CA SER A 179 21.87 22.43 -16.52
C SER A 179 23.00 22.95 -15.64
N HIS A 180 22.79 22.95 -14.33
CA HIS A 180 23.91 23.00 -13.40
C HIS A 180 24.60 21.62 -13.35
N SER A 181 25.87 21.59 -12.97
CA SER A 181 26.54 20.33 -12.60
C SER A 181 26.04 19.90 -11.21
N PRO A 182 25.74 18.60 -10.96
CA PRO A 182 25.31 18.14 -9.64
C PRO A 182 26.25 18.63 -8.52
N GLY A 183 25.70 19.23 -7.46
CA GLY A 183 26.46 19.84 -6.38
C GLY A 183 26.85 21.32 -6.60
N CYS A 184 26.78 21.84 -7.82
CA CYS A 184 27.04 23.24 -8.15
C CYS A 184 25.72 24.00 -8.35
N MET A 185 24.96 24.27 -7.29
CA MET A 185 23.62 24.88 -7.41
C MET A 185 23.65 26.41 -7.51
N PHE A 186 22.53 26.98 -7.98
CA PHE A 186 22.26 28.42 -7.85
C PHE A 186 21.80 28.74 -6.42
N LEU A 187 22.46 29.69 -5.77
CA LEU A 187 22.04 30.23 -4.48
C LEU A 187 21.19 31.48 -4.73
N CYS A 188 19.95 31.48 -4.22
CA CYS A 188 19.05 32.62 -4.33
C CYS A 188 18.94 33.38 -3.01
N ASP A 189 18.39 34.59 -3.07
CA ASP A 189 18.19 35.45 -1.90
C ASP A 189 16.93 35.09 -1.08
N ILE A 190 16.21 34.03 -1.46
CA ILE A 190 14.97 33.60 -0.78
C ILE A 190 15.36 32.68 0.39
N PRO A 191 15.13 33.09 1.65
CA PRO A 191 15.36 32.22 2.80
C PRO A 191 14.41 31.02 2.78
N ASP A 192 14.88 29.86 3.26
CA ASP A 192 14.04 28.63 3.33
C ASP A 192 12.76 28.85 4.16
N SER A 193 12.81 29.70 5.19
CA SER A 193 11.66 30.07 6.00
C SER A 193 10.53 30.76 5.23
N SER A 194 10.85 31.41 4.11
CA SER A 194 9.92 32.24 3.32
C SER A 194 9.13 31.43 2.27
N ILE A 195 9.54 30.20 1.97
CA ILE A 195 8.86 29.32 1.01
C ILE A 195 7.48 28.86 1.54
N ARG A 196 7.28 28.87 2.87
CA ARG A 196 5.97 28.61 3.50
C ARG A 196 4.88 29.63 3.11
N THR A 197 5.27 30.81 2.62
CA THR A 197 4.37 31.96 2.39
C THR A 197 4.22 32.37 0.93
N LEU A 198 4.84 31.64 -0.02
CA LEU A 198 4.55 31.89 -1.43
C LEU A 198 3.08 31.53 -1.69
N PRO A 199 2.30 32.40 -2.35
CA PRO A 199 0.92 32.09 -2.67
C PRO A 199 0.92 30.95 -3.68
N SER A 200 0.74 29.71 -3.22
CA SER A 200 0.07 28.75 -4.08
C SER A 200 -1.36 29.27 -4.25
N GLU A 201 -1.99 29.03 -5.39
CA GLU A 201 -3.44 29.28 -5.57
C GLU A 201 -4.30 28.37 -4.66
N SER A 202 -3.69 27.72 -3.67
CA SER A 202 -4.29 26.88 -2.64
C SER A 202 -4.27 27.68 -1.34
N PRO A 203 -5.39 27.73 -0.59
CA PRO A 203 -5.46 28.53 0.63
C PRO A 203 -4.36 28.13 1.60
N SER A 204 -3.76 29.12 2.25
CA SER A 204 -2.84 28.97 3.37
C SER A 204 -3.44 28.00 4.38
N THR A 205 -3.00 26.75 4.36
CA THR A 205 -3.44 25.77 5.33
C THR A 205 -2.67 26.08 6.61
N GLU A 206 -3.37 26.61 7.61
CA GLU A 206 -2.98 26.34 9.00
C GLU A 206 -2.64 24.86 9.08
N SER A 207 -1.49 24.53 9.65
CA SER A 207 -0.99 23.15 9.68
C SER A 207 -2.00 22.29 10.45
N ASN A 208 -2.91 21.62 9.75
CA ASN A 208 -3.83 20.67 10.36
C ASN A 208 -2.99 19.50 10.89
N PRO A 209 -2.83 19.34 12.22
CA PRO A 209 -1.97 18.29 12.77
C PRO A 209 -2.44 16.88 12.38
N GLY A 210 -3.73 16.71 12.10
CA GLY A 210 -4.31 15.48 11.60
C GLY A 210 -3.80 15.08 10.21
N GLN A 211 -3.35 16.03 9.38
CA GLN A 211 -2.84 15.75 8.03
C GLN A 211 -1.37 15.34 8.02
N THR A 212 -0.64 15.50 9.13
CA THR A 212 0.76 15.08 9.24
C THR A 212 0.88 13.58 8.97
N PRO A 213 1.75 13.15 8.03
CA PRO A 213 1.98 11.74 7.79
C PRO A 213 2.74 11.08 8.94
N ILE A 214 2.40 9.83 9.22
CA ILE A 214 3.14 8.89 10.07
C ILE A 214 3.70 7.76 9.22
N CYS A 215 4.80 7.15 9.66
CA CYS A 215 5.49 6.08 8.99
C CYS A 215 5.21 4.74 9.67
N LEU A 216 4.73 3.76 8.92
CA LEU A 216 4.39 2.44 9.45
C LEU A 216 5.02 1.35 8.58
N SER A 217 5.73 0.41 9.22
CA SER A 217 6.18 -0.81 8.55
C SER A 217 5.02 -1.76 8.38
N PHE A 218 4.88 -2.32 7.18
CA PHE A 218 3.91 -3.37 6.88
C PHE A 218 4.55 -4.61 6.25
N SER A 219 5.81 -4.54 5.81
CA SER A 219 6.56 -5.73 5.38
C SER A 219 8.00 -5.71 5.87
N HIS A 220 8.50 -6.90 6.18
CA HIS A 220 9.89 -7.13 6.57
C HIS A 220 10.69 -7.88 5.49
N ASN A 221 10.02 -8.44 4.49
CA ASN A 221 10.66 -9.15 3.38
C ASN A 221 9.89 -8.95 2.05
N PRO A 222 10.26 -7.95 1.24
CA PRO A 222 11.29 -6.95 1.50
C PRO A 222 10.88 -5.97 2.60
N LEU A 223 11.87 -5.32 3.24
CA LEU A 223 11.58 -4.26 4.22
C LEU A 223 10.85 -3.12 3.52
N PHE A 224 9.63 -2.82 3.95
CA PHE A 224 8.83 -1.77 3.31
C PHE A 224 7.93 -1.05 4.31
N TYR A 225 7.96 0.28 4.23
CA TYR A 225 7.13 1.18 5.02
C TYR A 225 6.15 1.94 4.13
N SER A 226 5.05 2.37 4.73
CA SER A 226 4.03 3.21 4.11
C SER A 226 3.81 4.47 4.92
N LEU A 227 3.24 5.49 4.27
CA LEU A 227 2.85 6.75 4.90
C LEU A 227 1.34 6.89 4.91
N VAL A 228 0.78 7.40 6.00
CA VAL A 228 -0.66 7.72 6.15
C VAL A 228 -0.82 8.93 7.05
N SER A 229 -1.84 9.77 6.86
CA SER A 229 -2.08 10.89 7.78
C SER A 229 -2.51 10.41 9.16
N LYS A 230 -2.17 11.17 10.22
CA LYS A 230 -2.63 10.90 11.59
C LYS A 230 -4.16 10.73 11.67
N SER A 231 -4.92 11.54 10.94
CA SER A 231 -6.38 11.48 10.87
C SER A 231 -6.90 10.19 10.24
N ALA A 232 -6.35 9.78 9.09
CA ALA A 232 -6.77 8.55 8.42
C ALA A 232 -6.39 7.32 9.24
N ALA A 233 -5.21 7.30 9.85
CA ALA A 233 -4.81 6.25 10.79
C ALA A 233 -5.76 6.17 11.99
N ALA A 234 -6.15 7.31 12.57
CA ALA A 234 -7.10 7.36 13.68
C ALA A 234 -8.50 6.85 13.27
N SER A 235 -8.98 7.18 12.07
CA SER A 235 -10.24 6.64 11.56
C SER A 235 -10.17 5.13 11.37
N ILE A 236 -9.08 4.59 10.83
CA ILE A 236 -8.91 3.13 10.66
C ILE A 236 -8.84 2.42 12.01
N ARG A 237 -8.12 2.99 13.00
CA ARG A 237 -8.12 2.46 14.38
C ARG A 237 -9.50 2.47 15.01
N LEU A 238 -10.33 3.46 14.71
CA LEU A 238 -11.71 3.44 15.16
C LEU A 238 -12.51 2.29 14.52
N LEU A 239 -12.32 2.05 13.22
CA LEU A 239 -12.95 0.87 12.57
C LEU A 239 -12.54 -0.41 13.30
N GLU A 240 -11.26 -0.52 13.67
CA GLU A 240 -10.72 -1.64 14.44
C GLU A 240 -11.39 -1.78 15.82
N GLU A 241 -11.57 -0.68 16.55
CA GLU A 241 -12.30 -0.67 17.83
C GLU A 241 -13.80 -1.01 17.68
N ILE A 242 -14.42 -0.66 16.56
CA ILE A 242 -15.83 -0.98 16.29
C ILE A 242 -16.02 -2.48 16.03
N ILE A 243 -15.16 -3.10 15.22
CA ILE A 243 -15.34 -4.51 14.81
C ILE A 243 -15.04 -5.51 15.93
N ILE A 244 -14.33 -5.12 16.98
CA ILE A 244 -14.06 -5.97 18.15
C ILE A 244 -15.21 -5.99 19.17
N ASP A 245 -16.30 -5.28 18.90
CA ASP A 245 -17.54 -5.47 19.65
C ASP A 245 -17.98 -6.93 19.57
N ASP A 246 -18.38 -7.48 20.72
CA ASP A 246 -18.59 -8.93 20.87
C ASP A 246 -19.99 -9.24 21.44
N PRO A 247 -21.06 -8.94 20.70
CA PRO A 247 -22.41 -9.32 21.13
C PRO A 247 -22.58 -10.84 21.22
N GLY A 248 -21.73 -11.60 20.53
CA GLY A 248 -21.67 -13.07 20.59
C GLY A 248 -21.06 -13.62 21.89
N GLN A 249 -20.40 -12.77 22.70
CA GLN A 249 -19.70 -13.08 23.94
C GLN A 249 -18.64 -14.18 23.78
N ARG A 250 -17.85 -14.11 22.69
CA ARG A 250 -16.75 -15.06 22.40
C ARG A 250 -15.48 -14.79 23.20
N GLY A 251 -15.34 -13.58 23.73
CA GLY A 251 -14.11 -13.09 24.36
C GLY A 251 -13.11 -12.50 23.35
N ILE A 252 -13.56 -12.06 22.17
CA ILE A 252 -12.67 -11.72 21.05
C ILE A 252 -11.70 -10.57 21.36
N ARG A 253 -12.12 -9.61 22.20
CA ARG A 253 -11.27 -8.50 22.66
C ARG A 253 -9.98 -8.98 23.35
N ALA A 254 -9.96 -10.20 23.89
CA ALA A 254 -8.75 -10.79 24.46
C ALA A 254 -7.69 -11.14 23.40
N LEU A 255 -8.12 -11.44 22.17
CA LEU A 255 -7.25 -11.76 21.04
C LEU A 255 -6.75 -10.52 20.30
N PHE A 256 -7.38 -9.35 20.53
CA PHE A 256 -7.03 -8.08 19.89
C PHE A 256 -5.53 -7.77 19.91
N VAL A 257 -5.05 -7.30 18.76
CA VAL A 257 -3.72 -6.75 18.54
C VAL A 257 -3.91 -5.45 17.79
N GLU A 258 -3.36 -4.37 18.34
CA GLU A 258 -3.50 -3.01 17.79
C GLU A 258 -2.83 -2.89 16.41
N ASP A 259 -3.46 -2.13 15.52
CA ASP A 259 -2.96 -1.78 14.18
C ASP A 259 -2.89 -2.94 13.17
N GLU A 260 -3.46 -4.11 13.46
CA GLU A 260 -3.49 -5.22 12.50
C GLU A 260 -4.35 -4.87 11.27
N LEU A 261 -5.50 -4.22 11.48
CA LEU A 261 -6.33 -3.68 10.42
C LEU A 261 -5.60 -2.59 9.63
N LEU A 262 -4.96 -1.64 10.33
CA LEU A 262 -4.23 -0.54 9.69
C LEU A 262 -3.11 -1.06 8.80
N ARG A 263 -2.27 -1.96 9.32
CA ARG A 263 -1.15 -2.53 8.56
C ARG A 263 -1.62 -3.43 7.42
N SER A 264 -2.69 -4.21 7.62
CA SER A 264 -3.31 -4.99 6.54
C SER A 264 -3.85 -4.09 5.43
N CYS A 265 -4.56 -3.00 5.75
CA CYS A 265 -5.03 -2.03 4.76
C CYS A 265 -3.88 -1.34 4.02
N LEU A 266 -2.77 -1.01 4.70
CA LEU A 266 -1.57 -0.47 4.05
C LEU A 266 -0.94 -1.49 3.10
N ALA A 267 -0.78 -2.75 3.51
CA ALA A 267 -0.26 -3.80 2.62
C ALA A 267 -1.13 -3.95 1.37
N LEU A 268 -2.45 -4.11 1.56
CA LEU A 268 -3.43 -4.21 0.48
C LEU A 268 -3.46 -2.97 -0.43
N SER A 269 -3.19 -1.77 0.09
CA SER A 269 -3.17 -0.56 -0.74
C SER A 269 -1.98 -0.53 -1.70
N HIS A 270 -0.84 -1.13 -1.32
CA HIS A 270 0.33 -1.33 -2.20
C HIS A 270 0.19 -2.52 -3.16
N SER A 271 -0.70 -3.48 -2.89
CA SER A 271 -0.91 -4.66 -3.74
C SER A 271 -1.58 -4.34 -5.08
N SER A 272 -1.18 -5.03 -6.14
CA SER A 272 -1.84 -5.02 -7.45
C SER A 272 -2.73 -6.25 -7.67
N SER A 273 -2.37 -7.39 -7.09
CA SER A 273 -3.08 -8.68 -7.21
C SER A 273 -3.32 -9.30 -5.85
N VAL A 274 -4.58 -9.66 -5.55
CA VAL A 274 -5.02 -10.18 -4.24
C VAL A 274 -5.79 -11.49 -4.43
N ALA A 275 -5.42 -12.53 -3.67
CA ALA A 275 -6.24 -13.73 -3.52
C ALA A 275 -6.97 -13.69 -2.19
N ILE A 276 -8.30 -13.82 -2.22
CA ILE A 276 -9.14 -13.88 -1.02
C ILE A 276 -9.67 -15.31 -0.89
N THR A 277 -9.56 -15.91 0.29
CA THR A 277 -10.16 -17.21 0.61
C THR A 277 -11.11 -17.09 1.79
N THR A 278 -12.21 -17.81 1.70
CA THR A 278 -13.26 -17.85 2.72
C THR A 278 -13.98 -19.19 2.65
N GLY A 279 -14.62 -19.58 3.74
CA GLY A 279 -15.40 -20.81 3.81
C GLY A 279 -15.01 -21.64 5.03
N PHE A 280 -15.98 -21.82 5.92
CA PHE A 280 -15.85 -22.61 7.12
C PHE A 280 -16.95 -23.70 7.14
N PRO A 281 -16.61 -25.00 6.98
CA PRO A 281 -17.58 -26.09 6.99
C PRO A 281 -18.02 -26.46 8.42
N THR A 282 -18.80 -25.59 9.06
CA THR A 282 -19.25 -25.77 10.44
C THR A 282 -20.32 -26.86 10.57
N HIS A 283 -21.18 -27.01 9.55
CA HIS A 283 -22.36 -27.85 9.56
C HIS A 283 -22.20 -29.09 8.68
N TYR A 284 -21.24 -29.96 9.01
CA TYR A 284 -20.85 -31.14 8.21
C TYR A 284 -21.97 -32.16 7.88
N MET A 285 -23.14 -32.05 8.53
CA MET A 285 -24.33 -32.87 8.24
C MET A 285 -25.28 -32.23 7.21
N HIS A 286 -24.98 -31.01 6.76
CA HIS A 286 -25.76 -30.26 5.77
C HIS A 286 -24.96 -30.09 4.46
N SER A 287 -25.69 -29.79 3.39
CA SER A 287 -25.11 -29.47 2.08
C SER A 287 -25.72 -28.15 1.57
N PRO A 288 -24.92 -27.08 1.40
CA PRO A 288 -23.49 -27.00 1.74
C PRO A 288 -23.25 -27.03 3.27
N PRO A 289 -22.06 -27.47 3.73
CA PRO A 289 -21.70 -27.45 5.14
C PRO A 289 -21.18 -26.09 5.62
N ASP A 290 -20.92 -25.16 4.68
CA ASP A 290 -20.39 -23.84 4.91
C ASP A 290 -21.36 -22.94 5.67
N GLU A 291 -20.81 -21.93 6.34
CA GLU A 291 -21.57 -20.95 7.09
C GLU A 291 -21.65 -19.58 6.42
N THR A 292 -22.52 -18.73 6.97
CA THR A 292 -22.79 -17.38 6.47
C THR A 292 -21.72 -16.36 6.85
N ASP A 293 -20.86 -16.65 7.83
CA ASP A 293 -19.74 -15.77 8.18
C ASP A 293 -18.55 -16.02 7.24
N GLY A 294 -17.90 -14.95 6.79
CA GLY A 294 -16.83 -14.96 5.81
C GLY A 294 -17.21 -14.44 4.42
N PRO A 295 -18.11 -15.12 3.67
CA PRO A 295 -18.38 -14.77 2.28
C PRO A 295 -18.84 -13.31 2.08
N PRO A 296 -19.73 -12.74 2.91
CA PRO A 296 -20.09 -11.34 2.76
C PRO A 296 -18.92 -10.36 2.92
N GLY A 297 -18.08 -10.54 3.95
CA GLY A 297 -16.88 -9.74 4.14
C GLY A 297 -15.88 -9.89 3.00
N ALA A 298 -15.72 -11.12 2.46
CA ALA A 298 -14.89 -11.40 1.30
C ALA A 298 -15.36 -10.62 0.06
N ILE A 299 -16.67 -10.62 -0.20
CA ILE A 299 -17.27 -9.90 -1.33
C ILE A 299 -17.15 -8.38 -1.16
N ALA A 300 -17.33 -7.85 0.07
CA ALA A 300 -17.13 -6.43 0.34
C ALA A 300 -15.67 -6.00 0.10
N MET A 301 -14.69 -6.79 0.53
CA MET A 301 -13.29 -6.52 0.20
C MET A 301 -13.04 -6.59 -1.30
N ALA A 302 -13.51 -7.64 -1.98
CA ALA A 302 -13.35 -7.81 -3.42
C ALA A 302 -13.94 -6.62 -4.20
N THR A 303 -15.12 -6.14 -3.82
CA THR A 303 -15.81 -5.03 -4.49
C THR A 303 -15.01 -3.72 -4.37
N MET A 304 -14.45 -3.43 -3.19
CA MET A 304 -13.61 -2.25 -2.98
C MET A 304 -12.28 -2.39 -3.73
N LEU A 305 -11.59 -3.53 -3.64
CA LEU A 305 -10.33 -3.76 -4.34
C LEU A 305 -10.47 -3.60 -5.87
N LEU A 306 -11.55 -4.12 -6.46
CA LEU A 306 -11.89 -3.91 -7.88
C LEU A 306 -12.14 -2.43 -8.20
N SER A 307 -12.81 -1.69 -7.30
CA SER A 307 -13.05 -0.23 -7.44
C SER A 307 -11.76 0.58 -7.39
N LEU A 308 -10.75 0.07 -6.68
CA LEU A 308 -9.39 0.61 -6.65
C LEU A 308 -8.51 0.13 -7.83
N GLY A 309 -9.07 -0.63 -8.78
CA GLY A 309 -8.38 -1.11 -9.97
C GLY A 309 -7.44 -2.30 -9.74
N LYS A 310 -7.61 -3.02 -8.63
CA LYS A 310 -6.79 -4.20 -8.28
C LYS A 310 -7.38 -5.47 -8.89
N GLN A 311 -6.52 -6.45 -9.14
CA GLN A 311 -6.94 -7.79 -9.55
C GLN A 311 -7.29 -8.62 -8.32
N VAL A 312 -8.42 -9.31 -8.37
CA VAL A 312 -8.93 -10.11 -7.25
C VAL A 312 -9.26 -11.52 -7.73
N THR A 313 -8.85 -12.53 -6.96
CA THR A 313 -9.24 -13.93 -7.16
C THR A 313 -9.89 -14.47 -5.90
N LEU A 314 -10.98 -15.23 -6.03
CA LEU A 314 -11.58 -15.98 -4.93
C LEU A 314 -11.01 -17.40 -4.92
N LEU A 315 -10.27 -17.76 -3.88
CA LEU A 315 -9.73 -19.09 -3.65
C LEU A 315 -10.64 -19.87 -2.70
N THR A 316 -11.03 -21.08 -3.08
CA THR A 316 -11.96 -21.93 -2.31
C THR A 316 -11.52 -23.38 -2.28
N ASP A 317 -12.08 -24.16 -1.34
CA ASP A 317 -12.04 -25.62 -1.41
C ASP A 317 -12.68 -26.12 -2.72
N SER A 318 -12.13 -27.20 -3.26
CA SER A 318 -12.61 -27.89 -4.47
C SER A 318 -14.07 -28.30 -4.33
N ARG A 319 -14.50 -28.76 -3.15
CA ARG A 319 -15.90 -29.12 -2.87
C ARG A 319 -16.87 -27.93 -2.97
N ALA A 320 -16.37 -26.72 -2.78
CA ALA A 320 -17.15 -25.49 -2.67
C ALA A 320 -17.03 -24.63 -3.94
N LEU A 321 -16.33 -25.11 -4.98
CA LEU A 321 -16.08 -24.37 -6.21
C LEU A 321 -17.39 -23.93 -6.90
N GLU A 322 -18.28 -24.88 -7.21
CA GLU A 322 -19.55 -24.59 -7.89
C GLU A 322 -20.45 -23.63 -7.08
N MET A 323 -20.48 -23.80 -5.75
CA MET A 323 -21.22 -22.92 -4.86
C MET A 323 -20.66 -21.49 -4.88
N ASN A 324 -19.34 -21.34 -4.79
CA ASN A 324 -18.69 -20.04 -4.83
C ASN A 324 -18.82 -19.34 -6.20
N GLU A 325 -18.77 -20.10 -7.29
CA GLU A 325 -19.06 -19.58 -8.63
C GLU A 325 -20.50 -19.05 -8.74
N ALA A 326 -21.47 -19.79 -8.19
CA ALA A 326 -22.86 -19.34 -8.13
C ALA A 326 -23.04 -18.09 -7.25
N MET A 327 -22.34 -18.03 -6.10
CA MET A 327 -22.34 -16.86 -5.22
C MET A 327 -21.77 -15.62 -5.91
N VAL A 328 -20.60 -15.73 -6.55
CA VAL A 328 -19.97 -14.63 -7.30
C VAL A 328 -20.87 -14.16 -8.44
N THR A 329 -21.43 -15.10 -9.22
CA THR A 329 -22.34 -14.79 -10.33
C THR A 329 -23.56 -13.99 -9.85
N GLU A 330 -24.18 -14.43 -8.76
CA GLU A 330 -25.34 -13.76 -8.19
C GLU A 330 -24.98 -12.40 -7.55
N ALA A 331 -23.82 -12.29 -6.92
CA ALA A 331 -23.33 -11.03 -6.34
C ALA A 331 -23.13 -9.96 -7.43
N VAL A 332 -22.59 -10.34 -8.58
CA VAL A 332 -22.46 -9.44 -9.75
C VAL A 332 -23.84 -9.08 -10.29
N ARG A 333 -24.72 -10.07 -10.48
CA ARG A 333 -26.08 -9.85 -11.00
C ARG A 333 -26.89 -8.86 -10.14
N LYS A 334 -26.67 -8.89 -8.82
CA LYS A 334 -27.33 -8.00 -7.84
C LYS A 334 -26.59 -6.67 -7.61
N GLY A 335 -25.43 -6.45 -8.21
CA GLY A 335 -24.62 -5.25 -8.00
C GLY A 335 -23.97 -5.16 -6.61
N VAL A 336 -23.87 -6.29 -5.89
CA VAL A 336 -23.13 -6.38 -4.62
C VAL A 336 -21.63 -6.43 -4.91
N LEU A 337 -21.23 -7.27 -5.86
CA LEU A 337 -19.86 -7.36 -6.37
C LEU A 337 -19.74 -6.51 -7.66
N LYS A 338 -18.75 -5.62 -7.71
CA LYS A 338 -18.55 -4.67 -8.80
C LYS A 338 -18.36 -5.33 -10.17
N ALA A 339 -17.61 -6.43 -10.24
CA ALA A 339 -17.34 -7.18 -11.45
C ALA A 339 -17.05 -8.65 -11.13
N ALA A 340 -17.22 -9.54 -12.11
CA ALA A 340 -16.89 -10.94 -11.94
C ALA A 340 -15.40 -11.13 -11.63
N ILE A 341 -15.10 -12.03 -10.70
CA ILE A 341 -13.74 -12.42 -10.32
C ILE A 341 -13.55 -13.92 -10.60
N PRO A 342 -12.34 -14.37 -10.96
CA PRO A 342 -12.05 -15.79 -11.06
C PRO A 342 -12.25 -16.47 -9.71
N VAL A 343 -12.91 -17.63 -9.73
CA VAL A 343 -13.01 -18.55 -8.59
C VAL A 343 -12.13 -19.74 -8.90
N VAL A 344 -11.19 -20.05 -8.02
CA VAL A 344 -10.19 -21.11 -8.23
C VAL A 344 -10.09 -22.00 -7.01
N ALA A 345 -9.76 -23.27 -7.22
CA ALA A 345 -9.39 -24.20 -6.17
C ALA A 345 -7.86 -24.41 -6.15
N PHE A 346 -7.32 -24.74 -4.97
CA PHE A 346 -5.93 -25.14 -4.82
C PHE A 346 -5.82 -26.66 -4.88
N GLU A 347 -5.09 -27.16 -5.88
CA GLU A 347 -4.80 -28.59 -6.02
C GLU A 347 -3.41 -28.91 -5.46
N ASP A 348 -3.37 -29.64 -4.35
CA ASP A 348 -2.13 -30.22 -3.84
C ASP A 348 -1.76 -31.46 -4.67
N ARG A 349 -0.68 -31.34 -5.44
CA ARG A 349 -0.08 -32.38 -6.28
C ARG A 349 1.32 -32.75 -5.79
N GLY A 350 1.73 -32.24 -4.63
CA GLY A 350 3.05 -32.47 -4.04
C GLY A 350 3.70 -31.19 -3.49
N PRO A 351 4.95 -31.30 -2.99
CA PRO A 351 5.59 -30.25 -2.19
C PRO A 351 5.72 -28.87 -2.86
N GLU A 352 5.80 -28.83 -4.19
CA GLU A 352 5.96 -27.59 -4.96
C GLU A 352 4.63 -26.97 -5.41
N SER A 353 3.48 -27.59 -5.11
CA SER A 353 2.16 -27.09 -5.54
C SER A 353 1.90 -25.66 -5.08
N ALA A 354 2.21 -25.35 -3.83
CA ALA A 354 2.00 -24.01 -3.28
C ALA A 354 2.87 -22.96 -4.00
N LEU A 355 4.13 -23.29 -4.28
CA LEU A 355 5.03 -22.40 -5.02
C LEU A 355 4.55 -22.18 -6.46
N HIS A 356 4.13 -23.23 -7.16
CA HIS A 356 3.60 -23.10 -8.52
C HIS A 356 2.27 -22.35 -8.61
N PHE A 357 1.45 -22.45 -7.55
CA PHE A 357 0.22 -21.68 -7.42
C PHE A 357 0.53 -20.19 -7.21
N LEU A 358 1.43 -19.87 -6.28
CA LEU A 358 1.75 -18.49 -5.91
C LEU A 358 2.66 -17.78 -6.91
N CYS A 359 3.44 -18.49 -7.71
CA CYS A 359 4.45 -17.92 -8.59
C CYS A 359 4.28 -18.35 -10.05
N HIS A 360 4.63 -17.47 -10.99
CA HIS A 360 4.67 -17.84 -12.40
C HIS A 360 5.75 -18.89 -12.63
N HIS A 361 5.35 -20.07 -13.12
CA HIS A 361 6.25 -21.22 -13.34
C HIS A 361 7.04 -21.68 -12.10
N GLY A 362 6.57 -21.33 -10.89
CA GLY A 362 7.28 -21.67 -9.65
C GLY A 362 8.49 -20.77 -9.35
N ASP A 363 8.63 -19.62 -10.01
CA ASP A 363 9.73 -18.68 -9.78
C ASP A 363 9.39 -17.68 -8.64
N PRO A 364 10.04 -17.75 -7.46
CA PRO A 364 9.76 -16.85 -6.33
C PRO A 364 9.99 -15.36 -6.62
N SER A 365 10.76 -15.01 -7.66
CA SER A 365 10.96 -13.61 -8.07
C SER A 365 9.78 -13.05 -8.87
N ARG A 366 8.82 -13.90 -9.24
CA ARG A 366 7.66 -13.57 -10.07
C ARG A 366 6.35 -14.06 -9.42
N PRO A 367 5.98 -13.50 -8.26
CA PRO A 367 4.71 -13.82 -7.61
C PRO A 367 3.51 -13.45 -8.50
N ARG A 368 2.43 -14.22 -8.40
CA ARG A 368 1.14 -13.97 -9.06
C ARG A 368 0.22 -13.07 -8.23
N TYR A 369 0.45 -13.07 -6.92
CA TYR A 369 -0.33 -12.34 -5.92
C TYR A 369 0.65 -11.59 -5.04
N ASP A 370 0.30 -10.36 -4.69
CA ASP A 370 1.07 -9.55 -3.73
C ASP A 370 0.52 -9.74 -2.30
N HIS A 371 -0.74 -10.18 -2.20
CA HIS A 371 -1.42 -10.37 -0.91
C HIS A 371 -2.38 -11.56 -0.92
N LEU A 372 -2.37 -12.34 0.15
CA LEU A 372 -3.36 -13.38 0.43
C LEU A 372 -4.22 -12.99 1.63
N VAL A 373 -5.54 -13.06 1.51
CA VAL A 373 -6.48 -12.78 2.61
C VAL A 373 -7.27 -14.04 2.92
N ALA A 374 -7.27 -14.49 4.16
CA ALA A 374 -8.17 -15.50 4.69
C ALA A 374 -9.21 -14.81 5.57
N ILE A 375 -10.50 -15.03 5.32
CA ILE A 375 -11.59 -14.50 6.13
C ILE A 375 -12.57 -15.61 6.43
N GLU A 376 -12.75 -15.93 7.72
CA GLU A 376 -13.54 -17.07 8.18
C GLU A 376 -13.21 -18.34 7.40
N ARG A 377 -11.91 -18.61 7.29
CA ARG A 377 -11.37 -19.79 6.61
C ARG A 377 -10.79 -20.69 7.67
N SER A 378 -11.21 -21.96 7.76
CA SER A 378 -10.66 -22.89 8.73
C SER A 378 -9.13 -23.01 8.63
N GLY A 379 -8.46 -22.91 9.78
CA GLY A 379 -7.01 -22.98 9.89
C GLY A 379 -6.53 -24.31 10.46
N ARG A 380 -5.37 -24.78 9.98
CA ARG A 380 -4.76 -26.03 10.46
C ARG A 380 -4.29 -25.89 11.91
N ALA A 381 -4.70 -26.80 12.79
CA ALA A 381 -4.23 -26.90 14.17
C ALA A 381 -2.83 -27.54 14.27
N GLU A 382 -2.27 -27.58 15.48
CA GLU A 382 -0.91 -28.07 15.72
C GLU A 382 -0.70 -29.55 15.35
N ASP A 383 -1.74 -30.37 15.45
CA ASP A 383 -1.71 -31.79 15.09
C ASP A 383 -1.97 -32.05 13.58
N GLY A 384 -2.10 -31.00 12.78
CA GLY A 384 -2.37 -31.08 11.35
C GLY A 384 -3.84 -31.39 11.00
N ASN A 385 -4.76 -31.33 11.95
CA ASN A 385 -6.20 -31.39 11.73
C ASN A 385 -6.84 -30.00 11.66
N TYR A 386 -8.14 -29.98 11.41
CA TYR A 386 -8.96 -28.77 11.34
C TYR A 386 -10.15 -28.96 12.27
N TYR A 387 -10.43 -27.96 13.11
CA TYR A 387 -11.48 -28.06 14.12
C TYR A 387 -12.42 -26.87 14.03
N ASN A 388 -13.73 -27.12 14.15
CA ASN A 388 -14.67 -26.04 14.45
C ASN A 388 -14.63 -25.68 15.94
N MET A 389 -15.31 -24.60 16.35
CA MET A 389 -15.37 -24.15 17.75
C MET A 389 -15.98 -25.20 18.72
N ARG A 390 -16.67 -26.23 18.20
CA ARG A 390 -17.18 -27.37 18.98
C ARG A 390 -16.13 -28.46 19.18
N ALA A 391 -14.90 -28.28 18.69
CA ALA A 391 -13.79 -29.23 18.65
C ALA A 391 -14.09 -30.49 17.82
N ILE A 392 -14.94 -30.37 16.80
CA ILE A 392 -15.21 -31.45 15.84
C ILE A 392 -14.18 -31.35 14.72
N ASN A 393 -13.53 -32.46 14.40
CA ASN A 393 -12.57 -32.53 13.30
C ASN A 393 -13.30 -32.47 11.95
N ILE A 394 -12.98 -31.45 11.16
CA ILE A 394 -13.57 -31.15 9.84
C ILE A 394 -12.56 -31.32 8.69
N LYS A 395 -11.39 -31.93 8.93
CA LYS A 395 -10.31 -32.09 7.92
C LYS A 395 -10.76 -32.68 6.60
N HIS A 396 -11.73 -33.59 6.62
CA HIS A 396 -12.29 -34.23 5.42
C HIS A 396 -13.07 -33.27 4.50
N LEU A 397 -13.31 -32.03 4.92
CA LEU A 397 -14.05 -31.00 4.18
C LEU A 397 -13.15 -29.82 3.78
N VAL A 398 -11.85 -29.87 4.08
CA VAL A 398 -10.95 -28.71 4.02
C VAL A 398 -9.73 -29.06 3.20
N ASP A 399 -9.57 -28.38 2.06
CA ASP A 399 -8.36 -28.44 1.24
C ASP A 399 -7.22 -27.68 1.95
N PRO A 400 -5.95 -28.10 1.75
CA PRO A 400 -4.81 -27.59 2.51
C PRO A 400 -4.33 -26.19 2.03
N ILE A 401 -5.26 -25.24 1.89
CA ILE A 401 -5.01 -23.85 1.48
C ILE A 401 -4.02 -23.15 2.43
N ASP A 402 -3.90 -23.59 3.70
CA ASP A 402 -2.89 -23.06 4.62
C ASP A 402 -1.45 -23.22 4.10
N ASP A 403 -1.19 -24.22 3.25
CA ASP A 403 0.14 -24.41 2.66
C ASP A 403 0.55 -23.23 1.77
N LEU A 404 -0.42 -22.51 1.19
CA LEU A 404 -0.16 -21.26 0.49
C LEU A 404 0.33 -20.17 1.45
N PHE A 405 -0.27 -20.05 2.63
CA PHE A 405 0.15 -19.07 3.65
C PHE A 405 1.52 -19.43 4.23
N ILE A 406 1.81 -20.71 4.39
CA ILE A 406 3.14 -21.19 4.81
C ILE A 406 4.19 -20.89 3.74
N ALA A 407 3.88 -21.14 2.46
CA ALA A 407 4.79 -20.88 1.35
C ALA A 407 5.03 -19.37 1.13
N ALA A 408 3.98 -18.54 1.25
CA ALA A 408 4.04 -17.09 1.07
C ALA A 408 5.14 -16.43 1.92
N LYS A 409 5.35 -16.88 3.16
CA LYS A 409 6.42 -16.34 4.05
C LYS A 409 7.82 -16.44 3.48
N LYS A 410 8.05 -17.39 2.57
CA LYS A 410 9.34 -17.64 1.94
C LYS A 410 9.49 -16.93 0.60
N ILE A 411 8.41 -16.31 0.10
CA ILE A 411 8.37 -15.65 -1.20
C ILE A 411 8.35 -14.13 -0.95
N PRO A 412 9.46 -13.41 -1.21
CA PRO A 412 9.51 -11.97 -1.01
C PRO A 412 8.41 -11.25 -1.78
N GLY A 413 7.76 -10.28 -1.12
CA GLY A 413 6.73 -9.45 -1.74
C GLY A 413 5.31 -10.02 -1.66
N ILE A 414 5.11 -11.24 -1.15
CA ILE A 414 3.78 -11.74 -0.78
C ILE A 414 3.54 -11.47 0.70
N THR A 415 2.46 -10.76 1.02
CA THR A 415 2.00 -10.57 2.41
C THR A 415 0.67 -11.29 2.65
N THR A 416 0.32 -11.52 3.91
CA THR A 416 -0.83 -12.34 4.29
C THR A 416 -1.66 -11.71 5.40
N THR A 417 -2.99 -11.75 5.28
CA THR A 417 -3.94 -11.34 6.32
C THR A 417 -4.85 -12.51 6.67
N GLY A 418 -5.04 -12.79 7.96
CA GLY A 418 -6.13 -13.59 8.48
C GLY A 418 -7.16 -12.72 9.17
N ILE A 419 -8.44 -13.02 8.98
CA ILE A 419 -9.58 -12.38 9.63
C ILE A 419 -10.40 -13.50 10.27
N GLY A 420 -10.58 -13.43 11.60
CA GLY A 420 -11.21 -14.48 12.39
C GLY A 420 -11.89 -13.95 13.65
N ASP A 421 -12.76 -14.76 14.24
CA ASP A 421 -13.56 -14.41 15.42
C ASP A 421 -13.51 -15.47 16.55
N GLY A 422 -12.82 -16.59 16.34
CA GLY A 422 -12.71 -17.73 17.27
C GLY A 422 -11.29 -18.21 17.55
N GLY A 423 -10.32 -17.93 16.68
CA GLY A 423 -8.90 -18.29 16.81
C GLY A 423 -8.49 -19.61 16.13
N ASN A 424 -9.44 -20.32 15.52
CA ASN A 424 -9.24 -21.55 14.74
C ASN A 424 -9.22 -21.28 13.22
N GLU A 425 -9.27 -20.02 12.81
CA GLU A 425 -9.21 -19.56 11.43
C GLU A 425 -7.77 -19.36 10.95
N LEU A 426 -7.56 -19.55 9.65
CA LEU A 426 -6.29 -19.38 8.97
C LEU A 426 -5.77 -17.95 9.17
N GLY A 427 -4.56 -17.86 9.70
CA GLY A 427 -3.88 -16.61 10.04
C GLY A 427 -3.90 -16.31 11.54
N MET A 428 -4.87 -16.85 12.29
CA MET A 428 -4.95 -16.68 13.75
C MET A 428 -3.83 -17.38 14.52
N GLY A 429 -2.98 -18.16 13.84
CA GLY A 429 -1.74 -18.64 14.43
C GLY A 429 -0.83 -17.53 14.97
N LYS A 430 -1.04 -16.27 14.54
CA LYS A 430 -0.32 -15.10 15.07
C LYS A 430 -0.68 -14.82 16.54
N VAL A 431 -1.90 -15.16 16.95
CA VAL A 431 -2.41 -15.02 18.33
C VAL A 431 -2.59 -16.39 19.01
N LYS A 432 -1.95 -17.45 18.49
CA LYS A 432 -2.09 -18.85 18.95
C LYS A 432 -2.03 -19.00 20.47
N GLU A 433 -1.03 -18.43 21.12
CA GLU A 433 -0.84 -18.58 22.58
C GLU A 433 -1.97 -17.92 23.39
N LYS A 434 -2.52 -16.80 22.90
CA LYS A 434 -3.72 -16.18 23.48
C LYS A 434 -4.93 -17.08 23.27
N VAL A 435 -5.10 -17.67 22.08
CA VAL A 435 -6.21 -18.59 21.79
C VAL A 435 -6.15 -19.80 22.73
N LYS A 436 -4.99 -20.45 22.86
CA LYS A 436 -4.79 -21.61 23.76
C LYS A 436 -5.20 -21.31 25.20
N THR A 437 -4.81 -20.13 25.68
CA THR A 437 -5.00 -19.75 27.09
C THR A 437 -6.39 -19.21 27.38
N LEU A 438 -7.00 -18.48 26.44
CA LEU A 438 -8.17 -17.64 26.70
C LEU A 438 -9.45 -18.18 26.05
N MET A 439 -9.34 -18.94 24.95
CA MET A 439 -10.50 -19.42 24.21
C MET A 439 -10.93 -20.83 24.65
N PRO A 440 -12.24 -21.15 24.63
CA PRO A 440 -12.73 -22.48 24.95
C PRO A 440 -12.10 -23.54 24.04
N LYS A 441 -11.52 -24.59 24.65
CA LYS A 441 -10.82 -25.67 23.92
C LYS A 441 -9.65 -25.18 23.06
N GLY A 442 -9.09 -24.00 23.38
CA GLY A 442 -8.02 -23.36 22.62
C GLY A 442 -6.81 -24.28 22.38
N ASP A 443 -6.43 -25.09 23.36
CA ASP A 443 -5.31 -26.05 23.23
C ASP A 443 -5.45 -27.00 22.03
N LEU A 444 -6.68 -27.33 21.64
CA LEU A 444 -6.96 -28.22 20.52
C LEU A 444 -7.24 -27.44 19.22
N ILE A 445 -8.04 -26.38 19.30
CA ILE A 445 -8.58 -25.73 18.10
C ILE A 445 -7.71 -24.61 17.54
N ALA A 446 -6.76 -24.09 18.33
CA ALA A 446 -5.97 -22.93 17.92
C ALA A 446 -5.27 -23.18 16.58
N CYS A 447 -5.49 -22.28 15.64
CA CYS A 447 -4.77 -22.31 14.36
C CYS A 447 -3.27 -22.24 14.62
N ASN A 448 -2.50 -23.05 13.90
CA ASN A 448 -1.05 -23.11 13.98
C ASN A 448 -0.36 -22.28 12.88
N VAL A 449 -1.12 -21.78 11.90
CA VAL A 449 -0.58 -21.06 10.73
C VAL A 449 -0.78 -19.56 10.93
N PRO A 450 0.28 -18.78 11.23
CA PRO A 450 0.15 -17.34 11.36
C PRO A 450 0.16 -16.66 10.00
N ALA A 451 -0.60 -15.58 9.88
CA ALA A 451 -0.48 -14.58 8.82
C ALA A 451 0.43 -13.42 9.27
N ASP A 452 0.82 -12.56 8.34
CA ASP A 452 1.55 -11.32 8.66
C ASP A 452 0.66 -10.36 9.44
N PHE A 453 -0.64 -10.35 9.14
CA PHE A 453 -1.66 -9.62 9.87
C PHE A 453 -2.80 -10.53 10.34
N ALA A 454 -3.28 -10.35 11.56
CA ALA A 454 -4.39 -11.08 12.16
C ALA A 454 -5.44 -10.11 12.71
N ILE A 455 -6.46 -9.83 11.89
CA ILE A 455 -7.58 -8.98 12.26
C ILE A 455 -8.58 -9.83 13.04
N THR A 456 -8.83 -9.46 14.30
CA THR A 456 -9.86 -10.09 15.13
C THR A 456 -11.12 -9.25 15.10
N ALA A 457 -12.28 -9.85 14.88
CA ALA A 457 -13.57 -9.17 14.88
C ALA A 457 -14.62 -10.03 15.60
N GLY A 458 -15.66 -9.45 16.19
CA GLY A 458 -16.73 -10.24 16.83
C GLY A 458 -17.55 -11.11 15.85
N VAL A 459 -17.46 -10.80 14.56
CA VAL A 459 -17.92 -11.57 13.40
C VAL A 459 -16.95 -11.25 12.26
N SER A 460 -16.41 -12.26 11.58
CA SER A 460 -15.35 -12.09 10.56
C SER A 460 -15.76 -11.18 9.41
N ASN A 461 -17.02 -11.27 8.99
CA ASN A 461 -17.65 -10.38 8.01
C ASN A 461 -17.42 -8.89 8.32
N TRP A 462 -17.50 -8.49 9.60
CA TRP A 462 -17.26 -7.11 10.01
C TRP A 462 -15.81 -6.68 9.79
N GLY A 463 -14.86 -7.59 10.01
CA GLY A 463 -13.46 -7.36 9.66
C GLY A 463 -13.28 -7.11 8.16
N GLY A 464 -13.98 -7.86 7.31
CA GLY A 464 -14.00 -7.61 5.86
C GLY A 464 -14.58 -6.24 5.48
N TYR A 465 -15.65 -5.80 6.14
CA TYR A 465 -16.23 -4.47 5.93
C TYR A 465 -15.28 -3.36 6.37
N ALA A 466 -14.62 -3.52 7.52
CA ALA A 466 -13.63 -2.57 8.01
C ALA A 466 -12.42 -2.48 7.10
N VAL A 467 -11.97 -3.58 6.48
CA VAL A 467 -10.91 -3.55 5.45
C VAL A 467 -11.36 -2.72 4.24
N ALA A 468 -12.59 -2.90 3.75
CA ALA A 468 -13.13 -2.11 2.65
C ALA A 468 -13.20 -0.61 2.99
N CYS A 469 -13.67 -0.27 4.19
CA CYS A 469 -13.69 1.09 4.71
C CYS A 469 -12.27 1.69 4.89
N GLY A 470 -11.32 0.90 5.41
CA GLY A 470 -9.94 1.34 5.60
C GLY A 470 -9.23 1.61 4.27
N LEU A 471 -9.47 0.77 3.26
CA LEU A 471 -8.97 1.01 1.90
C LEU A 471 -9.54 2.31 1.29
N TYR A 472 -10.83 2.61 1.51
CA TYR A 472 -11.42 3.89 1.11
C TYR A 472 -10.74 5.09 1.81
N LEU A 473 -10.52 5.01 3.12
CA LEU A 473 -9.85 6.06 3.90
C LEU A 473 -8.41 6.30 3.42
N LEU A 474 -7.66 5.24 3.13
CA LEU A 474 -6.31 5.34 2.56
C LEU A 474 -6.34 5.97 1.16
N ASN A 475 -7.31 5.59 0.33
CA ASN A 475 -7.43 6.12 -1.03
C ASN A 475 -7.92 7.57 -1.10
N THR A 476 -8.56 8.07 -0.05
CA THR A 476 -8.94 9.48 0.11
C THR A 476 -7.93 10.29 0.92
N CYS A 477 -6.95 9.65 1.56
CA CYS A 477 -5.84 10.28 2.27
C CYS A 477 -4.80 10.84 1.28
N ALA A 478 -4.66 12.17 1.22
CA ALA A 478 -3.75 12.84 0.29
C ALA A 478 -2.28 12.46 0.48
N SER A 479 -1.81 12.33 1.73
CA SER A 479 -0.42 11.94 2.02
C SER A 479 -0.13 10.51 1.58
N HIS A 480 -1.06 9.59 1.82
CA HIS A 480 -0.95 8.20 1.37
C HIS A 480 -0.97 8.09 -0.16
N GLN A 481 -1.91 8.77 -0.81
CA GLN A 481 -2.01 8.80 -2.27
C GLN A 481 -0.78 9.37 -2.96
N ARG A 482 -0.19 10.42 -2.38
CA ARG A 482 1.08 10.97 -2.83
C ARG A 482 2.21 9.95 -2.67
N TYR A 483 2.24 9.21 -1.57
CA TYR A 483 3.25 8.17 -1.33
C TYR A 483 3.12 6.98 -2.31
N LEU A 484 1.91 6.49 -2.56
CA LEU A 484 1.65 5.43 -3.56
C LEU A 484 2.12 5.83 -4.96
N ARG A 485 1.96 7.11 -5.31
CA ARG A 485 2.45 7.70 -6.56
C ARG A 485 3.94 8.06 -6.56
N ARG A 486 4.69 7.71 -5.53
CA ARG A 486 6.12 8.06 -5.39
C ARG A 486 6.36 9.57 -5.52
N GLY A 487 5.44 10.38 -5.00
CA GLY A 487 5.50 11.84 -5.07
C GLY A 487 5.13 12.45 -6.42
N LEU A 488 4.72 11.65 -7.41
CA LEU A 488 4.42 12.10 -8.77
C LEU A 488 2.99 12.67 -8.89
N GLY A 489 2.87 13.74 -9.68
CA GLY A 489 1.60 14.43 -9.94
C GLY A 489 1.22 15.46 -8.88
N LEU A 490 0.57 16.54 -9.33
CA LEU A 490 -0.05 17.58 -8.49
C LEU A 490 -1.59 17.53 -8.53
N ASP A 491 -2.17 16.81 -9.51
CA ASP A 491 -3.61 16.71 -9.69
C ASP A 491 -4.30 16.09 -8.46
N PRO A 492 -5.56 16.49 -8.17
CA PRO A 492 -6.32 15.95 -7.05
C PRO A 492 -6.28 14.43 -7.06
N ALA A 493 -6.12 13.86 -5.87
CA ALA A 493 -5.77 12.46 -5.69
C ALA A 493 -6.73 11.49 -6.41
N ALA A 494 -7.98 11.88 -6.63
CA ALA A 494 -8.93 11.14 -7.42
C ALA A 494 -9.89 12.10 -8.13
N SER A 495 -10.31 11.75 -9.34
CA SER A 495 -11.41 12.45 -10.03
C SER A 495 -12.72 12.28 -9.27
N ARG A 496 -13.68 13.20 -9.46
CA ARG A 496 -15.02 13.09 -8.87
C ARG A 496 -15.71 11.77 -9.20
N ALA A 497 -15.50 11.26 -10.41
CA ALA A 497 -16.03 9.96 -10.83
C ALA A 497 -15.42 8.79 -10.03
N GLN A 498 -14.11 8.82 -9.78
CA GLN A 498 -13.44 7.82 -8.95
C GLN A 498 -13.90 7.86 -7.49
N LEU A 499 -14.01 9.05 -6.90
CA LEU A 499 -14.52 9.20 -5.54
C LEU A 499 -15.95 8.67 -5.40
N GLN A 500 -16.80 8.95 -6.39
CA GLN A 500 -18.16 8.41 -6.44
C GLN A 500 -18.16 6.89 -6.58
N ASP A 501 -17.30 6.34 -7.43
CA ASP A 501 -17.17 4.88 -7.60
C ASP A 501 -16.74 4.21 -6.29
N TRP A 502 -15.70 4.71 -5.64
CA TRP A 502 -15.21 4.16 -4.36
C TRP A 502 -16.29 4.24 -3.27
N SER A 503 -16.95 5.39 -3.13
CA SER A 503 -18.03 5.58 -2.15
C SER A 503 -19.21 4.64 -2.42
N THR A 504 -19.61 4.46 -3.68
CA THR A 504 -20.71 3.55 -4.06
C THR A 504 -20.34 2.09 -3.80
N ASN A 505 -19.05 1.74 -3.76
CA ASN A 505 -18.55 0.39 -3.52
C ASN A 505 -18.18 0.12 -2.04
N LEU A 506 -18.45 1.05 -1.12
CA LEU A 506 -18.45 0.73 0.32
C LEU A 506 -19.51 -0.34 0.65
N PRO A 507 -19.34 -1.08 1.77
CA PRO A 507 -20.39 -1.95 2.29
C PRO A 507 -21.64 -1.13 2.60
N SER A 508 -22.83 -1.71 2.38
CA SER A 508 -24.10 -1.07 2.74
C SER A 508 -25.09 -2.10 3.23
N VAL A 509 -26.03 -1.65 4.07
CA VAL A 509 -27.09 -2.52 4.60
C VAL A 509 -27.87 -3.19 3.46
N GLN A 510 -28.19 -2.47 2.38
CA GLN A 510 -28.95 -3.06 1.28
C GLN A 510 -28.16 -4.13 0.51
N LYS A 511 -26.87 -3.88 0.25
CA LYS A 511 -26.02 -4.86 -0.44
C LYS A 511 -25.85 -6.11 0.40
N GLU A 512 -25.61 -5.93 1.69
CA GLU A 512 -25.41 -7.02 2.62
C GLU A 512 -26.68 -7.85 2.80
N GLU A 513 -27.83 -7.21 3.02
CA GLU A 513 -29.12 -7.90 3.12
C GLU A 513 -29.41 -8.72 1.86
N SER A 514 -29.16 -8.12 0.70
CA SER A 514 -29.34 -8.78 -0.60
C SER A 514 -28.42 -9.98 -0.77
N PHE A 515 -27.18 -9.89 -0.30
CA PHE A 515 -26.20 -10.97 -0.41
C PHE A 515 -26.44 -12.08 0.61
N LEU A 516 -26.73 -11.76 1.87
CA LEU A 516 -27.11 -12.75 2.88
C LEU A 516 -28.36 -13.53 2.46
N ALA A 517 -29.36 -12.86 1.86
CA ALA A 517 -30.51 -13.54 1.27
C ALA A 517 -30.13 -14.51 0.12
N THR A 518 -29.06 -14.22 -0.63
CA THR A 518 -28.49 -15.17 -1.60
C THR A 518 -27.91 -16.39 -0.90
N LEU A 519 -27.13 -16.21 0.17
CA LEU A 519 -26.53 -17.32 0.93
C LEU A 519 -27.61 -18.25 1.47
N VAL A 520 -28.66 -17.68 2.07
CA VAL A 520 -29.83 -18.41 2.57
C VAL A 520 -30.53 -19.18 1.43
N ARG A 521 -30.70 -18.57 0.26
CA ARG A 521 -31.28 -19.26 -0.92
C ARG A 521 -30.40 -20.42 -1.40
N LEU A 522 -29.08 -20.31 -1.27
CA LEU A 522 -28.12 -21.37 -1.60
C LEU A 522 -27.98 -22.43 -0.51
N GLY A 523 -28.72 -22.32 0.60
CA GLY A 523 -28.73 -23.32 1.67
C GLY A 523 -27.65 -23.14 2.73
N ILE A 524 -26.86 -22.04 2.67
CA ILE A 524 -25.80 -21.71 3.62
C ILE A 524 -26.42 -21.20 4.92
N ARG A 525 -25.88 -21.65 6.06
CA ARG A 525 -26.51 -21.52 7.39
C ARG A 525 -25.68 -20.70 8.35
N SER A 526 -26.32 -20.15 9.37
CA SER A 526 -25.61 -19.50 10.48
C SER A 526 -24.73 -20.50 11.23
N GLY A 527 -23.44 -20.18 11.41
CA GLY A 527 -22.44 -21.07 12.01
C GLY A 527 -22.78 -21.54 13.41
N LYS A 528 -23.33 -20.62 14.22
CA LYS A 528 -23.69 -20.88 15.61
C LYS A 528 -24.95 -21.73 15.76
N THR A 529 -26.03 -21.41 15.03
CA THR A 529 -27.36 -22.01 15.24
C THR A 529 -27.70 -23.13 14.25
N GLY A 530 -27.10 -23.13 13.06
CA GLY A 530 -27.50 -23.99 11.94
C GLY A 530 -28.81 -23.55 11.24
N ASN A 531 -29.36 -22.41 11.65
CA ASN A 531 -30.59 -21.89 11.07
C ASN A 531 -30.35 -21.44 9.62
N LEU A 532 -31.33 -21.72 8.77
CA LEU A 532 -31.40 -21.15 7.42
C LEU A 532 -32.25 -19.87 7.49
N GLY A 533 -31.60 -18.74 7.73
CA GLY A 533 -32.28 -17.47 7.95
C GLY A 533 -31.36 -16.28 7.84
N MET A 534 -31.95 -15.08 7.94
CA MET A 534 -31.24 -13.80 7.89
C MET A 534 -30.49 -13.55 9.21
N GLU A 535 -29.51 -14.40 9.50
CA GLU A 535 -28.62 -14.32 10.65
C GLU A 535 -27.22 -14.79 10.28
N VAL A 536 -26.22 -14.23 10.95
CA VAL A 536 -24.83 -14.67 10.90
C VAL A 536 -24.43 -14.95 12.34
N ASP A 537 -23.87 -16.12 12.60
CA ASP A 537 -23.29 -16.43 13.90
C ASP A 537 -24.25 -16.33 15.10
N GLY A 538 -25.51 -16.63 14.82
CA GLY A 538 -26.62 -16.59 15.76
C GLY A 538 -27.11 -15.19 16.10
N LEU A 539 -26.66 -14.18 15.36
CA LEU A 539 -27.08 -12.78 15.48
C LEU A 539 -27.97 -12.44 14.29
N THR A 540 -29.13 -11.85 14.56
CA THR A 540 -30.07 -11.47 13.50
C THR A 540 -29.50 -10.32 12.65
N PHE A 541 -29.76 -10.35 11.35
CA PHE A 541 -29.29 -9.32 10.42
C PHE A 541 -29.72 -7.91 10.88
N HIS A 542 -31.01 -7.73 11.18
CA HIS A 542 -31.50 -6.55 11.87
C HIS A 542 -31.74 -6.83 13.36
N PRO A 543 -31.38 -5.91 14.27
CA PRO A 543 -30.60 -4.69 14.01
C PRO A 543 -29.08 -4.93 13.94
N THR A 544 -28.59 -6.10 14.36
CA THR A 544 -27.18 -6.29 14.75
C THR A 544 -26.18 -6.00 13.62
N HIS A 545 -26.29 -6.69 12.49
CA HIS A 545 -25.33 -6.51 11.38
C HIS A 545 -25.59 -5.21 10.62
N SER A 546 -26.86 -4.80 10.50
CA SER A 546 -27.20 -3.54 9.83
C SER A 546 -26.70 -2.31 10.60
N GLU A 547 -26.82 -2.29 11.92
CA GLU A 547 -26.27 -1.25 12.78
C GLU A 547 -24.74 -1.22 12.75
N MET A 548 -24.09 -2.40 12.74
CA MET A 548 -22.64 -2.49 12.60
C MET A 548 -22.15 -1.84 11.29
N ILE A 549 -22.81 -2.12 10.16
CA ILE A 549 -22.46 -1.50 8.87
C ILE A 549 -22.63 0.02 8.94
N ASN A 550 -23.73 0.51 9.53
CA ASN A 550 -23.93 1.96 9.67
C ASN A 550 -22.84 2.61 10.51
N ARG A 551 -22.47 2.01 11.65
CA ARG A 551 -21.38 2.53 12.51
C ARG A 551 -20.03 2.59 11.78
N LEU A 552 -19.71 1.58 10.97
CA LEU A 552 -18.50 1.59 10.14
C LEU A 552 -18.56 2.67 9.05
N LEU A 553 -19.73 2.90 8.44
CA LEU A 553 -19.92 3.96 7.46
C LEU A 553 -19.81 5.35 8.08
N ASP A 554 -20.42 5.57 9.24
CA ASP A 554 -20.31 6.84 9.97
C ASP A 554 -18.84 7.13 10.31
N ALA A 555 -18.12 6.14 10.82
CA ALA A 555 -16.68 6.20 11.08
C ALA A 555 -15.82 6.51 9.84
N THR A 556 -16.29 6.11 8.66
CA THR A 556 -15.57 6.23 7.38
C THR A 556 -15.83 7.56 6.70
N LEU A 557 -17.08 8.05 6.75
CA LEU A 557 -17.55 9.20 5.98
C LEU A 557 -17.55 10.50 6.79
N GLU A 558 -17.56 10.44 8.13
CA GLU A 558 -17.50 11.63 8.95
C GLU A 558 -16.06 12.17 9.06
N PRO A 559 -15.81 13.45 8.74
CA PRO A 559 -14.48 14.03 8.87
C PRO A 559 -14.07 14.14 10.34
N ARG A 560 -12.96 13.50 10.71
CA ARG A 560 -12.30 13.74 12.00
C ARG A 560 -11.34 14.92 11.87
N THR A 561 -11.67 16.01 12.57
CA THR A 561 -10.88 17.25 12.64
C THR A 561 -9.61 17.08 13.43
#